data_AF-A0A6A6V9Q8-F1
#
_entry.id   AF-A0A6A6V9Q8-F1
#
_cell.length_a   1.000
_cell.length_b   1.000
_cell.length_c   1.000
_cell.angle_alpha   90.00
_cell.angle_beta   90.00
_cell.angle_gamma   90.00
#
_symmetry.space_group_name_H-M   'P 1'
#
loop_
_entity.id
_entity.type
_entity.pdbx_description
1 polymer ?
#
loop_
_entity_poly.entity_id
_entity_poly.type
_entity_poly.pdbx_seq_one_letter_code
_entity_poly.pdbx_strand_id
1 'polypeptide(L)'
;MPSRKFKTMQAARERARSESTQSTTGSESASSNITSSTSTSTTPTEPMAHNFKSGLSTAELLNMSPVERKSLAQGGQVRINKDTEVIFEIPARLLMAASTNSGSLAKVSDIDLPSHVDVESVQFLLRWLTSLTIKNKVHGLPLRWDIEAAMRLYTAADILGLTKHIENTVKYQHKMLYNVLPTAELLEKIKAEVERINVKHLKYQEQKAAAAERRIIEQKQYEERRTIAQKQYEERKKAADARYFEAQKQHHAQHHAQHRARIAAAKAQRRVDPKLREQPIKKLKDKIMVLTADDRNAIFQLRKCGDPAFQMAGI
;
A
#
# COMPACT_ATOMS: atom_id res chain seq x y z
N MET A 1 -52.62 -62.54 0.57
CA MET A 1 -52.33 -63.01 1.94
C MET A 1 -51.01 -62.39 2.42
N PRO A 2 -50.95 -61.76 3.61
CA PRO A 2 -49.72 -61.18 4.14
C PRO A 2 -48.66 -62.26 4.40
N SER A 3 -47.40 -61.97 4.07
CA SER A 3 -46.28 -62.91 4.23
C SER A 3 -46.00 -63.24 5.70
N ARG A 4 -45.45 -64.43 5.98
CA ARG A 4 -45.08 -64.85 7.35
C ARG A 4 -44.21 -63.80 8.05
N LYS A 5 -43.25 -63.21 7.32
CA LYS A 5 -42.34 -62.16 7.82
C LYS A 5 -43.08 -60.88 8.23
N PHE A 6 -44.16 -60.52 7.53
CA PHE A 6 -44.97 -59.35 7.87
C PHE A 6 -45.72 -59.55 9.19
N LYS A 7 -46.30 -60.74 9.41
CA LYS A 7 -46.96 -61.09 10.67
C LYS A 7 -45.98 -61.13 11.85
N THR A 8 -44.76 -61.62 11.64
CA THR A 8 -43.71 -61.63 12.68
C THR A 8 -43.28 -60.20 13.06
N MET A 9 -43.17 -59.28 12.09
CA MET A 9 -42.87 -57.87 12.38
C MET A 9 -44.01 -57.14 13.09
N GLN A 10 -45.27 -57.43 12.75
CA GLN A 10 -46.41 -56.83 13.45
C GLN A 10 -46.48 -57.29 14.91
N ALA A 11 -46.29 -58.58 15.17
CA ALA A 11 -46.24 -59.12 16.53
C ALA A 11 -45.09 -58.54 17.38
N ALA A 12 -43.93 -58.27 16.75
CA ALA A 12 -42.81 -57.63 17.44
C ALA A 12 -43.09 -56.15 17.78
N ARG A 13 -43.81 -55.43 16.92
CA ARG A 13 -44.20 -54.02 17.16
C ARG A 13 -45.27 -53.89 18.24
N GLU A 14 -46.18 -54.85 18.35
CA GLU A 14 -47.19 -54.86 19.41
C GLU A 14 -46.55 -55.13 20.78
N ARG A 15 -45.58 -56.04 20.88
CA ARG A 15 -44.84 -56.28 22.14
C ARG A 15 -44.08 -55.05 22.63
N ALA A 16 -43.38 -54.35 21.72
CA ALA A 16 -42.64 -53.14 22.06
C ALA A 16 -43.57 -52.00 22.55
N ARG A 17 -44.81 -51.95 22.05
CA ARG A 17 -45.81 -50.98 22.54
C ARG A 17 -46.32 -51.35 23.93
N SER A 18 -46.61 -52.62 24.21
CA SER A 18 -47.06 -53.05 25.54
C SER A 18 -46.00 -52.88 26.63
N GLU A 19 -44.71 -52.96 26.30
CA GLU A 19 -43.62 -52.71 27.25
C GLU A 19 -43.45 -51.22 27.57
N SER A 20 -43.84 -50.31 26.68
CA SER A 20 -43.72 -48.85 26.88
C SER A 20 -44.83 -48.23 27.74
N THR A 21 -45.94 -48.94 27.98
CA THR A 21 -47.11 -48.40 28.70
C THR A 21 -47.17 -48.75 30.19
N GLN A 22 -46.17 -49.46 30.74
CA GLN A 22 -46.18 -49.93 32.14
C GLN A 22 -45.22 -49.20 33.09
N SER A 23 -44.67 -48.05 32.69
CA SER A 23 -43.85 -47.20 33.56
C SER A 23 -44.25 -45.75 33.38
N THR A 24 -45.11 -45.24 34.27
CA THR A 24 -45.05 -43.92 34.96
C THR A 24 -46.46 -43.56 35.44
N THR A 25 -46.85 -44.12 36.58
CA THR A 25 -47.84 -43.54 37.49
C THR A 25 -47.13 -42.50 38.35
N GLY A 26 -47.63 -41.26 38.36
CA GLY A 26 -47.29 -40.28 39.40
C GLY A 26 -47.02 -38.86 38.91
N SER A 27 -48.09 -38.05 38.86
CA SER A 27 -48.20 -36.70 39.43
C SER A 27 -48.91 -35.72 38.51
N GLU A 28 -50.02 -35.23 39.02
CA GLU A 28 -50.99 -34.33 38.41
C GLU A 28 -50.55 -32.85 38.50
N SER A 29 -51.27 -32.04 37.72
CA SER A 29 -51.54 -30.60 37.94
C SER A 29 -50.49 -29.59 37.46
N ALA A 30 -50.77 -28.90 36.35
CA ALA A 30 -51.43 -27.59 36.40
C ALA A 30 -51.34 -26.86 35.05
N SER A 31 -52.50 -26.53 34.49
CA SER A 31 -52.69 -25.56 33.43
C SER A 31 -52.40 -24.14 33.92
N SER A 32 -51.78 -23.30 33.09
CA SER A 32 -52.26 -21.92 32.80
C SER A 32 -51.35 -21.17 31.82
N ASN A 33 -52.01 -20.50 30.88
CA ASN A 33 -51.53 -19.35 30.11
C ASN A 33 -50.97 -18.25 31.03
N ILE A 34 -50.00 -17.46 30.55
CA ILE A 34 -50.06 -15.98 30.50
C ILE A 34 -48.86 -15.42 29.72
N THR A 35 -49.18 -14.33 29.04
CA THR A 35 -48.48 -13.42 28.14
C THR A 35 -47.25 -12.69 28.74
N SER A 36 -46.18 -12.61 27.93
CA SER A 36 -45.21 -11.51 27.73
C SER A 36 -44.96 -10.46 28.83
N SER A 37 -43.69 -10.32 29.28
CA SER A 37 -42.88 -9.10 29.04
C SER A 37 -41.40 -9.25 29.43
N THR A 38 -40.58 -8.74 28.52
CA THR A 38 -39.17 -8.33 28.47
C THR A 38 -38.51 -7.86 29.78
N SER A 39 -37.25 -8.30 30.06
CA SER A 39 -36.03 -7.46 30.20
C SER A 39 -34.83 -8.20 30.85
N THR A 40 -33.85 -8.56 30.01
CA THR A 40 -32.37 -8.46 30.15
C THR A 40 -31.56 -9.05 31.32
N SER A 41 -30.43 -9.66 30.89
CA SER A 41 -29.14 -9.91 31.60
C SER A 41 -29.13 -11.13 32.54
N THR A 42 -28.28 -12.14 32.46
CA THR A 42 -26.92 -12.29 31.88
C THR A 42 -26.56 -13.77 31.88
N THR A 43 -26.29 -14.35 30.70
CA THR A 43 -25.21 -15.33 30.39
C THR A 43 -25.54 -15.98 29.05
N PRO A 44 -24.72 -15.79 28.00
CA PRO A 44 -24.85 -16.60 26.81
C PRO A 44 -24.29 -17.98 27.15
N THR A 45 -25.17 -18.96 27.30
CA THR A 45 -24.78 -20.37 27.21
C THR A 45 -24.07 -20.53 25.88
N GLU A 46 -22.77 -20.83 25.92
CA GLU A 46 -21.96 -21.15 24.75
C GLU A 46 -22.76 -22.09 23.85
N PRO A 47 -22.92 -21.80 22.55
CA PRO A 47 -23.34 -22.86 21.64
C PRO A 47 -22.27 -23.94 21.77
N MET A 48 -22.66 -25.15 22.18
CA MET A 48 -21.75 -26.29 22.17
C MET A 48 -21.07 -26.33 20.82
N ALA A 49 -19.84 -25.84 20.78
CA ALA A 49 -18.96 -25.94 19.66
C ALA A 49 -18.64 -27.41 19.61
N HIS A 50 -19.48 -28.18 18.93
CA HIS A 50 -19.05 -29.43 18.35
C HIS A 50 -17.85 -29.05 17.49
N ASN A 51 -16.65 -29.26 18.07
CA ASN A 51 -15.38 -29.20 17.37
C ASN A 51 -15.40 -30.32 16.34
N PHE A 52 -16.13 -30.10 15.25
CA PHE A 52 -16.04 -30.93 14.07
C PHE A 52 -14.61 -30.82 13.59
N LYS A 53 -13.91 -31.97 13.58
CA LYS A 53 -12.60 -32.06 12.95
C LYS A 53 -12.74 -31.54 11.53
N SER A 54 -12.05 -30.45 11.22
CA SER A 54 -12.03 -29.89 9.87
C SER A 54 -11.08 -30.68 8.97
N GLY A 55 -11.33 -30.61 7.66
CA GLY A 55 -10.48 -31.26 6.67
C GLY A 55 -10.55 -32.79 6.70
N LEU A 56 -11.73 -33.35 6.99
CA LEU A 56 -12.01 -34.77 6.92
C LEU A 56 -11.62 -35.30 5.52
N SER A 57 -10.87 -36.39 5.51
CA SER A 57 -10.54 -37.11 4.29
C SER A 57 -11.78 -37.71 3.64
N THR A 58 -11.69 -38.07 2.37
CA THR A 58 -12.78 -38.73 1.65
C THR A 58 -13.19 -40.03 2.31
N ALA A 59 -12.21 -40.82 2.77
CA ALA A 59 -12.48 -42.06 3.48
C ALA A 59 -13.26 -41.81 4.78
N GLU A 60 -12.90 -40.77 5.53
CA GLU A 60 -13.61 -40.40 6.76
C GLU A 60 -15.06 -40.01 6.47
N LEU A 61 -15.33 -39.12 5.50
CA LEU A 61 -16.70 -38.73 5.14
C LEU A 61 -17.55 -39.91 4.67
N LEU A 62 -16.96 -40.84 3.92
CA LEU A 62 -17.66 -42.03 3.43
C LEU A 62 -17.95 -43.05 4.55
N ASN A 63 -17.09 -43.12 5.57
CA ASN A 63 -17.20 -44.06 6.69
C ASN A 63 -18.05 -43.54 7.86
N MET A 64 -18.42 -42.26 7.87
CA MET A 64 -19.34 -41.69 8.87
C MET A 64 -20.67 -42.45 8.90
N SER A 65 -21.31 -42.55 10.06
CA SER A 65 -22.65 -43.13 10.16
C SER A 65 -23.68 -42.26 9.41
N PRO A 66 -24.81 -42.83 8.92
CA PRO A 66 -25.86 -42.04 8.26
C PRO A 66 -26.42 -40.92 9.14
N VAL A 67 -26.41 -41.08 10.46
CA VAL A 67 -26.88 -40.06 11.42
C VAL A 67 -25.92 -38.87 11.44
N GLU A 68 -24.61 -39.12 11.55
CA GLU A 68 -23.59 -38.08 11.56
C GLU A 68 -23.54 -37.34 10.21
N ARG A 69 -23.68 -38.04 9.08
CA ARG A 69 -23.73 -37.35 7.78
C ARG A 69 -24.94 -36.45 7.64
N LYS A 70 -26.10 -36.88 8.16
CA LYS A 70 -27.31 -36.06 8.15
C LYS A 70 -27.20 -34.86 9.09
N SER A 71 -26.47 -34.97 10.20
CA SER A 71 -26.25 -33.82 11.09
C SER A 71 -25.37 -32.74 10.45
N LEU A 72 -24.50 -33.09 9.48
CA LEU A 72 -23.73 -32.11 8.69
C LEU A 72 -24.61 -31.26 7.77
N ALA A 73 -25.81 -31.71 7.40
CA ALA A 73 -26.76 -30.91 6.63
C ALA A 73 -27.51 -29.87 7.49
N GLN A 74 -27.38 -29.93 8.82
CA GLN A 74 -28.04 -29.00 9.73
C GLN A 74 -27.18 -27.74 9.92
N GLY A 75 -27.82 -26.57 9.98
CA GLY A 75 -27.19 -25.29 10.28
C GLY A 75 -27.34 -24.25 9.16
N GLY A 76 -26.58 -23.17 9.27
CA GLY A 76 -26.55 -22.11 8.26
C GLY A 76 -26.04 -22.62 6.91
N GLN A 77 -26.45 -21.94 5.85
CA GLN A 77 -25.96 -22.19 4.48
C GLN A 77 -24.88 -21.17 4.13
N VAL A 78 -23.93 -21.62 3.32
CA VAL A 78 -22.93 -20.77 2.67
C VAL A 78 -23.30 -20.68 1.21
N ARG A 79 -23.38 -19.45 0.70
CA ARG A 79 -23.62 -19.18 -0.73
C ARG A 79 -22.30 -19.10 -1.46
N ILE A 80 -22.26 -19.68 -2.65
CA ILE A 80 -21.10 -19.63 -3.52
C ILE A 80 -21.48 -18.81 -4.73
N ASN A 81 -20.84 -17.66 -4.89
CA ASN A 81 -21.14 -16.69 -5.92
C ASN A 81 -20.06 -16.68 -6.99
N LYS A 82 -20.42 -16.33 -8.21
CA LYS A 82 -19.46 -15.89 -9.22
C LYS A 82 -19.94 -14.56 -9.76
N ASP A 83 -19.07 -13.57 -9.69
CA ASP A 83 -19.39 -12.18 -9.98
C ASP A 83 -20.54 -11.68 -9.10
N THR A 84 -21.77 -11.66 -9.60
CA THR A 84 -22.98 -11.23 -8.85
C THR A 84 -24.05 -12.32 -8.73
N GLU A 85 -23.81 -13.50 -9.28
CA GLU A 85 -24.80 -14.58 -9.33
C GLU A 85 -24.50 -15.67 -8.29
N VAL A 86 -25.53 -16.10 -7.56
CA VAL A 86 -25.44 -17.23 -6.65
C VAL A 86 -25.49 -18.52 -7.47
N ILE A 87 -24.38 -19.25 -7.50
CA ILE A 87 -24.26 -20.50 -8.27
C ILE A 87 -24.82 -21.68 -7.47
N PHE A 88 -24.53 -21.73 -6.17
CA PHE A 88 -24.85 -22.87 -5.33
C PHE A 88 -24.93 -22.49 -3.85
N GLU A 89 -25.77 -23.20 -3.09
CA GLU A 89 -25.87 -23.08 -1.63
C GLU A 89 -25.54 -24.43 -0.97
N ILE A 90 -24.65 -24.42 0.02
CA ILE A 90 -24.21 -25.63 0.71
C ILE A 90 -24.28 -25.45 2.23
N PRO A 91 -24.67 -26.47 3.02
CA PRO A 91 -24.61 -26.38 4.48
C PRO A 91 -23.20 -26.06 4.98
N ALA A 92 -23.06 -25.04 5.82
CA ALA A 92 -21.78 -24.54 6.31
C ALA A 92 -20.98 -25.64 7.00
N ARG A 93 -21.65 -26.44 7.85
CA ARG A 93 -21.00 -27.55 8.59
C ARG A 93 -20.42 -28.60 7.65
N LEU A 94 -21.13 -28.93 6.57
CA LEU A 94 -20.66 -29.88 5.57
C LEU A 94 -19.42 -29.36 4.85
N LEU A 95 -19.46 -28.10 4.40
CA LEU A 95 -18.33 -27.49 3.70
C LEU A 95 -17.10 -27.39 4.63
N MET A 96 -17.31 -26.98 5.88
CA MET A 96 -16.27 -26.87 6.90
C MET A 96 -15.63 -28.21 7.27
N ALA A 97 -16.45 -29.26 7.39
CA ALA A 97 -15.96 -30.60 7.67
C ALA A 97 -15.14 -31.16 6.50
N ALA A 98 -15.59 -30.91 5.26
CA ALA A 98 -14.92 -31.42 4.07
C ALA A 98 -13.68 -30.61 3.63
N SER A 99 -13.66 -29.31 3.91
CA SER A 99 -12.61 -28.39 3.44
C SER A 99 -11.39 -28.36 4.35
N THR A 100 -10.21 -28.38 3.75
CA THR A 100 -8.93 -28.09 4.41
C THR A 100 -8.79 -26.62 4.79
N ASN A 101 -9.52 -25.72 4.11
CA ASN A 101 -9.49 -24.27 4.31
C ASN A 101 -10.58 -23.80 5.29
N SER A 102 -11.06 -24.69 6.15
CA SER A 102 -12.10 -24.40 7.15
C SER A 102 -11.88 -23.09 7.93
N GLY A 103 -10.64 -22.76 8.31
CA GLY A 103 -10.34 -21.55 9.08
C GLY A 103 -10.72 -20.23 8.38
N SER A 104 -10.58 -20.16 7.04
CA SER A 104 -11.01 -18.99 6.26
C SER A 104 -12.50 -19.02 5.96
N LEU A 105 -13.08 -20.22 5.81
CA LEU A 105 -14.50 -20.42 5.49
C LEU A 105 -15.44 -20.24 6.69
N ALA A 106 -14.95 -20.42 7.92
CA ALA A 106 -15.77 -20.34 9.14
C ALA A 106 -16.44 -18.98 9.36
N LYS A 107 -15.84 -17.91 8.83
CA LYS A 107 -16.22 -16.51 9.10
C LYS A 107 -17.10 -15.90 8.01
N VAL A 108 -17.37 -16.66 6.94
CA VAL A 108 -17.87 -16.10 5.69
C VAL A 108 -19.17 -16.81 5.30
N SER A 109 -20.25 -16.04 5.14
CA SER A 109 -21.54 -16.53 4.64
C SER A 109 -21.55 -16.71 3.13
N ASP A 110 -20.71 -15.97 2.42
CA ASP A 110 -20.71 -15.84 0.96
C ASP A 110 -19.29 -15.99 0.40
N ILE A 111 -19.05 -17.02 -0.40
CA ILE A 111 -17.75 -17.29 -1.02
C ILE A 111 -17.80 -16.85 -2.48
N ASP A 112 -17.01 -15.84 -2.83
CA ASP A 112 -16.88 -15.38 -4.20
C ASP A 112 -15.81 -16.17 -4.96
N LEU A 113 -16.19 -16.78 -6.08
CA LEU A 113 -15.31 -17.54 -6.95
C LEU A 113 -14.55 -16.61 -7.90
N PRO A 114 -13.24 -16.84 -8.12
CA PRO A 114 -12.49 -16.15 -9.16
C PRO A 114 -13.07 -16.40 -10.57
N SER A 115 -12.90 -15.41 -11.46
CA SER A 115 -13.48 -15.41 -12.82
C SER A 115 -13.05 -16.62 -13.67
N HIS A 116 -11.82 -17.10 -13.50
CA HIS A 116 -11.24 -18.22 -14.25
C HIS A 116 -11.73 -19.60 -13.78
N VAL A 117 -12.53 -19.67 -12.71
CA VAL A 117 -13.04 -20.95 -12.18
C VAL A 117 -14.24 -21.41 -12.99
N ASP A 118 -14.19 -22.67 -13.38
CA ASP A 118 -15.28 -23.32 -14.07
C ASP A 118 -16.46 -23.60 -13.12
N VAL A 119 -17.63 -23.05 -13.46
CA VAL A 119 -18.85 -23.12 -12.66
C VAL A 119 -19.37 -24.56 -12.58
N GLU A 120 -19.30 -25.30 -13.69
CA GLU A 120 -19.80 -26.67 -13.78
C GLU A 120 -19.00 -27.60 -12.85
N SER A 121 -17.67 -27.44 -12.83
CA SER A 121 -16.77 -28.20 -11.96
C SER A 121 -17.05 -27.94 -10.48
N VAL A 122 -17.32 -26.69 -10.10
CA VAL A 122 -17.71 -26.33 -8.73
C VAL A 122 -19.05 -26.95 -8.37
N GLN A 123 -20.07 -26.76 -9.21
CA GLN A 123 -21.39 -27.36 -8.97
C GLN A 123 -21.32 -28.89 -8.87
N PHE A 124 -20.48 -29.54 -9.69
CA PHE A 124 -20.29 -30.98 -9.64
C PHE A 124 -19.74 -31.46 -8.28
N LEU A 125 -18.72 -30.79 -7.75
CA LEU A 125 -18.16 -31.10 -6.42
C LEU A 125 -19.19 -30.89 -5.30
N LEU A 126 -19.89 -29.77 -5.33
CA LEU A 126 -20.85 -29.42 -4.27
C LEU A 126 -22.11 -30.29 -4.32
N ARG A 127 -22.57 -30.68 -5.52
CA ARG A 127 -23.64 -31.67 -5.69
C ARG A 127 -23.23 -33.03 -5.15
N TRP A 128 -21.99 -33.44 -5.37
CA TRP A 128 -21.48 -34.67 -4.77
C TRP A 128 -21.44 -34.57 -3.24
N LEU A 129 -20.90 -33.49 -2.67
CA LEU A 129 -20.87 -33.27 -1.23
C LEU A 129 -22.26 -33.29 -0.59
N THR A 130 -23.21 -32.56 -1.16
CA THR A 130 -24.60 -32.54 -0.67
C THR A 130 -25.27 -33.91 -0.81
N SER A 131 -24.88 -34.72 -1.80
CA SER A 131 -25.39 -36.09 -1.91
C SER A 131 -24.95 -37.00 -0.76
N LEU A 132 -23.83 -36.70 -0.07
CA LEU A 132 -23.33 -37.50 1.06
C LEU A 132 -24.26 -37.41 2.28
N THR A 133 -24.95 -36.28 2.44
CA THR A 133 -25.85 -36.03 3.58
C THR A 133 -27.29 -36.52 3.30
N ILE A 134 -27.68 -36.58 2.03
CA ILE A 134 -29.02 -37.02 1.61
C ILE A 134 -29.10 -38.56 1.51
N LYS A 135 -28.09 -39.19 0.92
CA LYS A 135 -28.13 -40.63 0.59
C LYS A 135 -27.63 -41.50 1.76
N ASN A 136 -28.33 -42.62 2.00
CA ASN A 136 -27.88 -43.62 2.98
C ASN A 136 -26.67 -44.41 2.48
N LYS A 137 -26.63 -44.71 1.17
CA LYS A 137 -25.48 -45.33 0.50
C LYS A 137 -24.69 -44.23 -0.19
N VAL A 138 -23.40 -44.16 0.11
CA VAL A 138 -22.53 -43.11 -0.36
C VAL A 138 -21.43 -43.72 -1.22
N HIS A 139 -21.12 -43.04 -2.33
CA HIS A 139 -20.08 -43.44 -3.25
C HIS A 139 -19.04 -42.33 -3.33
N GLY A 140 -17.79 -42.71 -3.61
CA GLY A 140 -16.73 -41.75 -3.91
C GLY A 140 -17.08 -40.87 -5.11
N LEU A 141 -16.39 -39.74 -5.21
CA LEU A 141 -16.57 -38.82 -6.33
C LEU A 141 -16.31 -39.56 -7.66
N PRO A 142 -17.20 -39.44 -8.67
CA PRO A 142 -16.97 -40.07 -9.97
C PRO A 142 -15.69 -39.56 -10.62
N LEU A 143 -14.91 -40.47 -11.19
CA LEU A 143 -13.68 -40.14 -11.91
C LEU A 143 -14.00 -39.37 -13.20
N ARG A 144 -13.23 -38.32 -13.48
CA ARG A 144 -13.24 -37.64 -14.78
C ARG A 144 -12.19 -38.27 -15.68
N TRP A 145 -12.61 -38.65 -16.88
CA TRP A 145 -11.78 -39.32 -17.89
C TRP A 145 -11.03 -38.32 -18.76
N ASP A 146 -11.66 -37.18 -19.03
CA ASP A 146 -11.06 -36.06 -19.74
C ASP A 146 -10.08 -35.29 -18.83
N ILE A 147 -8.88 -35.03 -19.35
CA ILE A 147 -7.81 -34.30 -18.67
C ILE A 147 -8.22 -32.86 -18.44
N GLU A 148 -8.86 -32.21 -19.42
CA GLU A 148 -9.24 -30.80 -19.30
C GLU A 148 -10.30 -30.63 -18.20
N ALA A 149 -11.36 -31.45 -18.23
CA ALA A 149 -12.34 -31.49 -17.16
C ALA A 149 -11.72 -31.83 -15.79
N ALA A 150 -10.72 -32.73 -15.74
CA ALA A 150 -10.03 -33.05 -14.49
C ALA A 150 -9.18 -31.88 -13.96
N MET A 151 -8.54 -31.09 -14.83
CA MET A 151 -7.82 -29.88 -14.43
C MET A 151 -8.76 -28.80 -13.91
N ARG A 152 -9.89 -28.56 -14.60
CA ARG A 152 -10.91 -27.61 -14.13
C ARG A 152 -11.48 -28.04 -12.77
N LEU A 153 -11.73 -29.34 -12.60
CA LEU A 153 -12.14 -29.93 -11.33
C LEU A 153 -11.08 -29.75 -10.23
N TYR A 154 -9.80 -29.85 -10.59
CA TYR A 154 -8.69 -29.61 -9.66
C TYR A 154 -8.66 -28.16 -9.18
N THR A 155 -8.72 -27.19 -10.09
CA THR A 155 -8.76 -25.77 -9.74
C THR A 155 -9.96 -25.44 -8.85
N ALA A 156 -11.15 -25.99 -9.17
CA ALA A 156 -12.34 -25.83 -8.34
C ALA A 156 -12.17 -26.42 -6.94
N ALA A 157 -11.56 -27.61 -6.84
CA ALA A 157 -11.31 -28.26 -5.55
C ALA A 157 -10.26 -27.50 -4.73
N ASP A 158 -9.21 -26.97 -5.35
CA ASP A 158 -8.15 -26.21 -4.68
C ASP A 158 -8.69 -24.96 -3.98
N ILE A 159 -9.50 -24.18 -4.71
CA ILE A 159 -10.11 -22.96 -4.19
C ILE A 159 -11.05 -23.25 -3.01
N LEU A 160 -11.81 -24.35 -3.08
CA LEU A 160 -12.71 -24.76 -2.01
C LEU A 160 -12.01 -25.54 -0.88
N GLY A 161 -10.71 -25.85 -1.00
CA GLY A 161 -9.97 -26.71 -0.06
C GLY A 161 -10.45 -28.16 -0.05
N LEU A 162 -10.96 -28.67 -1.16
CA LEU A 162 -11.52 -30.02 -1.34
C LEU A 162 -10.56 -30.96 -2.09
N THR A 163 -9.27 -30.62 -2.18
CA THR A 163 -8.27 -31.36 -2.97
C THR A 163 -8.16 -32.83 -2.57
N LYS A 164 -8.31 -33.15 -1.27
CA LYS A 164 -8.34 -34.53 -0.77
C LYS A 164 -9.41 -35.40 -1.44
N HIS A 165 -10.53 -34.81 -1.85
CA HIS A 165 -11.68 -35.53 -2.44
C HIS A 165 -11.53 -35.83 -3.93
N ILE A 166 -10.55 -35.22 -4.59
CA ILE A 166 -10.28 -35.44 -6.01
C ILE A 166 -8.99 -36.21 -6.26
N GLU A 167 -8.28 -36.64 -5.20
CA GLU A 167 -7.00 -37.36 -5.31
C GLU A 167 -7.09 -38.58 -6.24
N ASN A 168 -8.21 -39.32 -6.20
CA ASN A 168 -8.40 -40.47 -7.06
C ASN A 168 -8.47 -40.09 -8.55
N THR A 169 -9.10 -38.96 -8.87
CA THR A 169 -9.14 -38.42 -10.24
C THR A 169 -7.74 -37.98 -10.67
N VAL A 170 -6.99 -37.31 -9.80
CA VAL A 170 -5.61 -36.89 -10.10
C VAL A 170 -4.70 -38.09 -10.31
N LYS A 171 -4.76 -39.11 -9.44
CA LYS A 171 -3.99 -40.36 -9.57
C LYS A 171 -4.34 -41.12 -10.85
N TYR A 172 -5.62 -41.17 -11.20
CA TYR A 172 -6.07 -41.78 -12.45
C TYR A 172 -5.51 -41.06 -13.67
N GLN A 173 -5.61 -39.72 -13.70
CA GLN A 173 -5.09 -38.92 -14.80
C GLN A 173 -3.57 -38.97 -14.89
N HIS A 174 -2.88 -38.96 -13.76
CA HIS A 174 -1.43 -39.17 -13.70
C HIS A 174 -1.06 -40.53 -14.29
N LYS A 175 -1.70 -41.61 -13.84
CA LYS A 175 -1.48 -42.95 -14.42
C LYS A 175 -1.80 -42.99 -15.92
N MET A 176 -2.88 -42.35 -16.36
CA MET A 176 -3.22 -42.23 -17.77
C MET A 176 -2.12 -41.51 -18.55
N LEU A 177 -1.68 -40.33 -18.10
CA LEU A 177 -0.61 -39.56 -18.75
C LEU A 177 0.71 -40.35 -18.82
N TYR A 178 1.10 -41.03 -17.74
CA TYR A 178 2.29 -41.88 -17.72
C TYR A 178 2.17 -43.10 -18.64
N ASN A 179 0.98 -43.63 -18.82
CA ASN A 179 0.72 -44.73 -19.74
C ASN A 179 0.52 -44.25 -21.19
N VAL A 180 0.18 -42.98 -21.42
CA VAL A 180 -0.22 -42.42 -22.72
C VAL A 180 0.89 -41.60 -23.40
N LEU A 181 1.90 -41.06 -22.70
CA LEU A 181 3.00 -40.30 -23.34
C LEU A 181 4.39 -40.56 -22.73
N PRO A 182 5.46 -40.87 -23.51
CA PRO A 182 5.42 -41.46 -24.86
C PRO A 182 6.58 -42.42 -25.25
N THR A 183 6.33 -43.19 -26.31
CA THR A 183 7.28 -43.85 -27.21
C THR A 183 8.44 -42.92 -27.61
N ALA A 184 9.64 -43.48 -27.81
CA ALA A 184 10.92 -42.77 -27.91
C ALA A 184 10.94 -41.52 -28.82
N GLU A 185 10.17 -41.50 -29.91
CA GLU A 185 10.11 -40.38 -30.87
C GLU A 185 9.59 -39.07 -30.29
N LEU A 186 8.64 -39.10 -29.35
CA LEU A 186 8.05 -37.88 -28.80
C LEU A 186 8.95 -37.29 -27.70
N LEU A 187 9.72 -38.13 -27.00
CA LEU A 187 10.80 -37.69 -26.11
C LEU A 187 11.92 -36.99 -26.88
N GLU A 188 12.29 -37.47 -28.07
CA GLU A 188 13.27 -36.76 -28.92
C GLU A 188 12.74 -35.40 -29.40
N LYS A 189 11.46 -35.33 -29.81
CA LYS A 189 10.85 -34.05 -30.21
C LYS A 189 10.82 -33.03 -29.06
N ILE A 190 10.50 -33.48 -27.84
CA ILE A 190 10.52 -32.61 -26.65
C ILE A 190 11.96 -32.13 -26.36
N LYS A 191 12.96 -33.02 -26.42
CA LYS A 191 14.37 -32.64 -26.22
C LYS A 191 14.84 -31.62 -27.25
N ALA A 192 14.54 -31.84 -28.53
CA ALA A 192 14.90 -30.92 -29.60
C ALA A 192 14.24 -29.54 -29.43
N GLU A 193 12.99 -29.49 -28.98
CA GLU A 193 12.30 -28.22 -28.77
C GLU A 193 12.81 -27.47 -27.51
N VAL A 194 13.14 -28.20 -26.45
CA VAL A 194 13.81 -27.63 -25.27
C VAL A 194 15.17 -27.03 -25.62
N GLU A 195 15.97 -27.72 -26.45
CA GLU A 195 17.25 -27.18 -26.95
C GLU A 195 17.05 -25.91 -27.78
N ARG A 196 16.04 -25.87 -28.66
CA ARG A 196 15.69 -24.66 -29.42
C ARG A 196 15.29 -23.49 -28.52
N ILE A 197 14.50 -23.73 -27.49
CA ILE A 197 14.09 -22.71 -26.51
C ILE A 197 15.32 -22.20 -25.76
N ASN A 198 16.22 -23.08 -25.33
CA ASN A 198 17.45 -22.71 -24.64
C ASN A 198 18.36 -21.83 -25.52
N VAL A 199 18.54 -22.17 -26.80
CA VAL A 199 19.32 -21.36 -27.74
C VAL A 199 18.70 -19.98 -27.93
N LYS A 200 17.36 -19.88 -28.03
CA LYS A 200 16.67 -18.58 -28.11
C LYS A 200 16.84 -17.77 -26.83
N HIS A 201 16.76 -18.41 -25.67
CA HIS A 201 16.96 -17.74 -24.38
C HIS A 201 18.39 -17.20 -24.23
N LEU A 202 19.40 -17.98 -24.66
CA LEU A 202 20.80 -17.54 -24.64
C LEU A 202 21.01 -16.29 -25.50
N LYS A 203 20.50 -16.30 -26.74
CA LYS A 203 20.57 -15.13 -27.64
C LYS A 203 19.89 -13.90 -27.06
N TYR A 204 18.76 -14.07 -26.37
CA TYR A 204 18.09 -12.97 -25.70
C TYR A 204 18.94 -12.38 -24.57
N GLN A 205 19.60 -13.23 -23.77
CA GLN A 205 20.50 -12.77 -22.70
C GLN A 205 21.71 -12.01 -23.27
N GLU A 206 22.31 -12.51 -24.35
CA GLU A 206 23.42 -11.83 -25.05
C GLU A 206 23.00 -10.45 -25.58
N GLN A 207 21.82 -10.35 -26.21
CA GLN A 207 21.27 -9.07 -26.68
C GLN A 207 21.00 -8.09 -25.53
N LYS A 208 20.49 -8.60 -24.41
CA LYS A 208 20.23 -7.79 -23.22
C LYS A 208 21.53 -7.28 -22.60
N ALA A 209 22.57 -8.10 -22.54
CA ALA A 209 23.90 -7.70 -22.07
C ALA A 209 24.51 -6.62 -22.99
N ALA A 210 24.48 -6.83 -24.31
CA ALA A 210 24.97 -5.85 -25.28
C ALA A 210 24.21 -4.52 -25.21
N ALA A 211 22.89 -4.55 -24.97
CA ALA A 211 22.10 -3.33 -24.77
C ALA A 211 22.47 -2.60 -23.48
N ALA A 212 22.77 -3.33 -22.39
CA ALA A 212 23.24 -2.73 -21.15
C ALA A 212 24.61 -2.06 -21.30
N GLU A 213 25.55 -2.69 -22.01
CA GLU A 213 26.86 -2.12 -22.30
C GLU A 213 26.76 -0.82 -23.12
N ARG A 214 25.89 -0.79 -24.14
CA ARG A 214 25.65 0.42 -24.94
C ARG A 214 25.15 1.58 -24.08
N ARG A 215 24.24 1.33 -23.12
CA ARG A 215 23.74 2.36 -22.20
C ARG A 215 24.85 2.91 -21.30
N ILE A 216 25.74 2.05 -20.82
CA ILE A 216 26.88 2.47 -19.99
C ILE A 216 27.82 3.38 -20.80
N ILE A 217 28.11 3.02 -22.06
CA ILE A 217 28.95 3.83 -22.95
C ILE A 217 28.28 5.19 -23.23
N GLU A 218 27.00 5.19 -23.56
CA GLU A 218 26.24 6.42 -23.83
C GLU A 218 26.19 7.35 -22.61
N GLN A 219 26.00 6.79 -21.41
CA GLN A 219 26.02 7.56 -20.17
C GLN A 219 27.39 8.20 -19.93
N LYS A 220 28.50 7.46 -20.13
CA LYS A 220 29.85 8.01 -20.01
C LYS A 220 30.08 9.17 -20.98
N GLN A 221 29.67 9.00 -22.24
CA GLN A 221 29.79 10.06 -23.25
C GLN A 221 28.95 11.30 -22.88
N TYR A 222 27.76 11.10 -22.31
CA TYR A 222 26.93 12.19 -21.83
C TYR A 222 27.60 12.96 -20.68
N GLU A 223 28.15 12.23 -19.69
CA GLU A 223 28.87 12.83 -18.56
C GLU A 223 30.09 13.62 -19.03
N GLU A 224 30.89 13.08 -19.96
CA GLU A 224 32.01 13.80 -20.56
C GLU A 224 31.57 15.10 -21.23
N ARG A 225 30.53 15.06 -22.08
CA ARG A 225 29.97 16.26 -22.72
C ARG A 225 29.49 17.30 -21.71
N ARG A 226 28.83 16.84 -20.64
CA ARG A 226 28.36 17.72 -19.55
C ARG A 226 29.53 18.42 -18.86
N THR A 227 30.61 17.69 -18.55
CA THR A 227 31.79 18.30 -17.91
C THR A 227 32.46 19.34 -18.81
N ILE A 228 32.57 19.07 -20.12
CA ILE A 228 33.11 20.02 -21.09
C ILE A 228 32.25 21.28 -21.16
N ALA A 229 30.92 21.12 -21.28
CA ALA A 229 30.00 22.24 -21.33
C ALA A 229 30.05 23.09 -20.05
N GLN A 230 30.17 22.45 -18.88
CA GLN A 230 30.29 23.15 -17.60
C GLN A 230 31.59 23.97 -17.52
N LYS A 231 32.73 23.40 -17.92
CA LYS A 231 34.01 24.13 -17.99
C LYS A 231 33.91 25.35 -18.90
N GLN A 232 33.33 25.19 -20.09
CA GLN A 232 33.13 26.31 -21.03
C GLN A 232 32.22 27.40 -20.45
N TYR A 233 31.16 27.01 -19.73
CA TYR A 233 30.28 27.97 -19.07
C TYR A 233 31.03 28.75 -17.98
N GLU A 234 31.82 28.08 -17.15
CA GLU A 234 32.62 28.71 -16.09
C GLU A 234 33.67 29.67 -16.67
N GLU A 235 34.34 29.30 -17.76
CA GLU A 235 35.29 30.16 -18.48
C GLU A 235 34.60 31.41 -19.06
N ARG A 236 33.43 31.24 -19.70
CA ARG A 236 32.65 32.37 -20.22
C ARG A 236 32.18 33.30 -19.11
N LYS A 237 31.75 32.74 -17.97
CA LYS A 237 31.34 33.52 -16.80
C LYS A 237 32.51 34.33 -16.24
N LYS A 238 33.67 33.71 -16.03
CA LYS A 238 34.89 34.41 -15.58
C LYS A 238 35.29 35.54 -16.54
N ALA A 239 35.23 35.29 -17.85
CA ALA A 239 35.53 36.32 -18.85
C ALA A 239 34.53 37.48 -18.83
N ALA A 240 33.23 37.19 -18.63
CA ALA A 240 32.20 38.21 -18.51
C ALA A 240 32.38 39.05 -17.23
N ASP A 241 32.65 38.41 -16.09
CA ASP A 241 32.90 39.08 -14.81
C ASP A 241 34.14 39.99 -14.91
N ALA A 242 35.24 39.51 -15.52
CA ALA A 242 36.44 40.31 -15.75
C ALA A 242 36.15 41.57 -16.61
N ARG A 243 35.39 41.42 -17.70
CA ARG A 243 34.98 42.55 -18.55
C ARG A 243 34.10 43.55 -17.78
N TYR A 244 33.20 43.07 -16.94
CA TYR A 244 32.34 43.91 -16.11
C TYR A 244 33.17 44.74 -15.13
N PHE A 245 34.12 44.12 -14.41
CA PHE A 245 35.01 44.83 -13.49
C PHE A 245 35.90 45.86 -14.19
N GLU A 246 36.43 45.54 -15.37
CA GLU A 246 37.20 46.51 -16.17
C GLU A 246 36.35 47.70 -16.62
N ALA A 247 35.14 47.46 -17.12
CA ALA A 247 34.21 48.53 -17.50
C ALA A 247 33.84 49.41 -16.30
N GLN A 248 33.58 48.82 -15.14
CA GLN A 248 33.30 49.55 -13.90
C GLN A 248 34.49 50.41 -13.47
N LYS A 249 35.71 49.88 -13.53
CA LYS A 249 36.95 50.62 -13.23
C LYS A 249 37.14 51.82 -14.18
N GLN A 250 36.91 51.63 -15.48
CA GLN A 250 36.97 52.72 -16.47
C GLN A 250 35.91 53.79 -16.20
N HIS A 251 34.68 53.39 -15.90
CA HIS A 251 33.59 54.31 -15.57
C HIS A 251 33.91 55.15 -14.32
N HIS A 252 34.41 54.53 -13.25
CA HIS A 252 34.84 55.25 -12.05
C HIS A 252 36.01 56.20 -12.34
N ALA A 253 36.99 55.79 -13.13
CA ALA A 253 38.10 56.65 -13.53
C ALA A 253 37.64 57.88 -14.32
N GLN A 254 36.72 57.69 -15.28
CA GLN A 254 36.13 58.78 -16.05
C GLN A 254 35.35 59.75 -15.16
N HIS A 255 34.51 59.23 -14.25
CA HIS A 255 33.75 60.06 -13.32
C HIS A 255 34.68 60.87 -12.39
N HIS A 256 35.74 60.26 -11.87
CA HIS A 256 36.75 60.96 -11.08
C HIS A 256 37.50 62.03 -11.88
N ALA A 257 37.85 61.76 -13.14
CA ALA A 257 38.50 62.72 -14.02
C ALA A 257 37.59 63.93 -14.30
N GLN A 258 36.32 63.70 -14.63
CA GLN A 258 35.32 64.76 -14.84
C GLN A 258 35.12 65.60 -13.57
N HIS A 259 35.04 64.96 -12.41
CA HIS A 259 34.90 65.66 -11.13
C HIS A 259 36.12 66.55 -10.84
N ARG A 260 37.34 66.04 -11.07
CA ARG A 260 38.58 66.84 -10.94
C ARG A 260 38.61 68.01 -11.91
N ALA A 261 38.21 67.80 -13.16
CA ALA A 261 38.13 68.85 -14.18
C ALA A 261 37.14 69.96 -13.77
N ARG A 262 35.96 69.60 -13.23
CA ARG A 262 34.98 70.58 -12.70
C ARG A 262 35.55 71.39 -11.54
N ILE A 263 36.24 70.75 -10.59
CA ILE A 263 36.90 71.46 -9.48
C ILE A 263 37.98 72.40 -10.01
N ALA A 264 38.79 71.97 -10.97
CA ALA A 264 39.83 72.79 -11.58
C ALA A 264 39.24 74.01 -12.32
N ALA A 265 38.17 73.81 -13.10
CA ALA A 265 37.45 74.89 -13.77
C ALA A 265 36.83 75.88 -12.79
N ALA A 266 36.19 75.39 -11.72
CA ALA A 266 35.64 76.25 -10.66
C ALA A 266 36.73 77.05 -9.94
N LYS A 267 37.92 76.46 -9.70
CA LYS A 267 39.08 77.18 -9.15
C LYS A 267 39.63 78.23 -10.12
N ALA A 268 39.64 77.96 -11.42
CA ALA A 268 40.08 78.91 -12.44
C ALA A 268 39.14 80.12 -12.54
N GLN A 269 37.81 79.91 -12.46
CA GLN A 269 36.81 80.97 -12.42
C GLN A 269 36.87 81.79 -11.11
N ARG A 270 37.29 81.19 -9.99
CA ARG A 270 37.51 81.88 -8.70
C ARG A 270 38.84 82.63 -8.62
N ARG A 271 39.53 82.92 -9.73
CA ARG A 271 40.59 83.92 -9.75
C ARG A 271 39.94 85.31 -9.57
N VAL A 272 39.64 85.64 -8.32
CA VAL A 272 39.14 86.95 -7.91
C VAL A 272 40.24 87.98 -8.14
N ASP A 273 39.89 89.08 -8.81
CA ASP A 273 40.76 90.22 -9.06
C ASP A 273 41.37 90.72 -7.74
N PRO A 274 42.71 90.88 -7.61
CA PRO A 274 43.36 91.21 -6.35
C PRO A 274 42.79 92.47 -5.67
N LYS A 275 42.31 93.44 -6.47
CA LYS A 275 41.70 94.69 -5.99
C LYS A 275 40.40 94.51 -5.20
N LEU A 276 39.65 93.42 -5.43
CA LEU A 276 38.41 93.12 -4.71
C LEU A 276 38.66 92.46 -3.34
N ARG A 277 39.85 91.88 -3.10
CA ARG A 277 40.23 91.32 -1.80
C ARG A 277 40.68 92.37 -0.78
N GLU A 278 41.20 93.51 -1.23
CA GLU A 278 41.78 94.51 -0.32
C GLU A 278 40.73 95.39 0.39
N GLN A 279 39.56 95.61 -0.23
CA GLN A 279 38.49 96.45 0.34
C GLN A 279 37.94 95.99 1.70
N PRO A 280 37.63 94.70 1.94
CA PRO A 280 37.14 94.25 3.25
C PRO A 280 38.23 94.28 4.33
N ILE A 281 39.50 94.06 3.97
CA ILE A 281 40.62 94.12 4.92
C ILE A 281 40.85 95.56 5.40
N LYS A 282 40.71 96.55 4.51
CA LYS A 282 40.82 97.96 4.86
C LYS A 282 39.69 98.39 5.81
N LYS A 283 38.44 98.00 5.52
CA LYS A 283 37.29 98.25 6.41
C LYS A 283 37.39 97.58 7.78
N LEU A 284 38.07 96.44 7.89
CA LEU A 284 38.31 95.77 9.17
C LEU A 284 39.41 96.45 9.99
N LYS A 285 40.46 96.98 9.36
CA LYS A 285 41.50 97.75 10.06
C LYS A 285 40.97 99.09 10.59
N ASP A 286 40.08 99.76 9.84
CA ASP A 286 39.49 101.04 10.26
C ASP A 286 38.47 100.91 11.41
N LYS A 287 38.00 99.68 11.71
CA LYS A 287 36.98 99.40 12.74
C LYS A 287 37.53 98.84 14.05
N ILE A 288 38.86 98.68 14.15
CA ILE A 288 39.52 98.30 15.41
C ILE A 288 39.73 99.57 16.23
N MET A 289 38.87 99.78 17.23
CA MET A 289 38.98 100.88 18.18
C MET A 289 40.19 100.62 19.11
N VAL A 290 41.21 101.47 19.01
CA VAL A 290 42.40 101.36 19.87
C VAL A 290 42.05 101.92 21.25
N LEU A 291 41.83 101.03 22.22
CA LEU A 291 41.61 101.41 23.63
C LEU A 291 42.83 102.18 24.17
N THR A 292 42.61 103.40 24.65
CA THR A 292 43.64 104.27 25.22
C THR A 292 44.11 103.75 26.59
N ALA A 293 45.28 104.21 27.07
CA ALA A 293 45.86 103.73 28.32
C ALA A 293 44.97 104.00 29.54
N ASP A 294 44.23 105.11 29.51
CA ASP A 294 43.33 105.51 30.58
C ASP A 294 42.07 104.62 30.62
N ASP A 295 41.53 104.25 29.47
CA ASP A 295 40.41 103.30 29.37
C ASP A 295 40.80 101.92 29.90
N ARG A 296 42.04 101.49 29.65
CA ARG A 296 42.54 100.22 30.21
C ARG A 296 42.66 100.27 31.73
N ASN A 297 43.11 101.38 32.29
CA ASN A 297 43.20 101.55 33.74
C ASN A 297 41.83 101.62 34.41
N ALA A 298 40.86 102.29 33.77
CA ALA A 298 39.47 102.32 34.24
C ALA A 298 38.85 100.92 34.26
N ILE A 299 39.05 100.13 33.20
CA ILE A 299 38.62 98.73 33.14
C ILE A 299 39.32 97.88 34.22
N PHE A 300 40.61 98.13 34.48
CA PHE A 300 41.36 97.40 35.50
C PHE A 300 40.87 97.70 36.93
N GLN A 301 40.52 98.96 37.22
CA GLN A 301 39.94 99.40 38.49
C GLN A 301 38.54 98.78 38.68
N LEU A 302 37.68 98.82 37.65
CA LEU A 302 36.35 98.22 37.69
C LEU A 302 36.40 96.70 37.92
N ARG A 303 37.40 96.01 37.36
CA ARG A 303 37.64 94.59 37.61
C ARG A 303 38.11 94.30 39.04
N LYS A 304 38.92 95.19 39.63
CA LYS A 304 39.39 95.07 41.04
C LYS A 304 38.27 95.31 42.06
N CYS A 305 37.32 96.18 41.74
CA CYS A 305 36.17 96.49 42.60
C CYS A 305 35.05 95.44 42.54
N GLY A 306 35.21 94.37 41.75
CA GLY A 306 34.27 93.26 41.72
C GLY A 306 32.97 93.54 40.98
N ASP A 307 33.00 94.38 39.94
CA ASP A 307 31.83 94.66 39.12
C ASP A 307 31.30 93.35 38.46
N PRO A 308 30.02 92.97 38.66
CA PRO A 308 29.45 91.72 38.16
C PRO A 308 29.58 91.53 36.65
N ALA A 309 29.62 92.62 35.87
CA ALA A 309 29.74 92.57 34.42
C ALA A 309 31.08 91.96 33.93
N PHE A 310 32.15 92.06 34.73
CA PHE A 310 33.47 91.51 34.39
C PHE A 310 33.79 90.18 35.07
N GLN A 311 33.02 89.77 36.09
CA GLN A 311 33.11 88.43 36.68
C GLN A 311 32.46 87.35 35.79
N MET A 312 31.45 87.72 34.99
CA MET A 312 30.76 86.80 34.06
C MET A 312 31.50 86.53 32.74
N ALA A 313 32.61 87.24 32.46
CA ALA A 313 33.40 87.11 31.24
C ALA A 313 34.73 86.35 31.46
N GLY A 314 34.89 85.65 32.59
CA GLY A 314 36.04 84.81 32.90
C GLY A 314 35.79 83.33 32.60
N ILE A 315 36.06 82.91 31.37
CA ILE A 315 36.54 81.56 30.99
C ILE A 315 37.86 81.77 30.25
#